data_AF-A0AAU1Q524-F1
#
_entry.id   AF-A0AAU1Q524-F1
#
_cell.length_a   1.000
_cell.length_b   1.000
_cell.length_c   1.000
_cell.angle_alpha   90.00
_cell.angle_beta   90.00
_cell.angle_gamma   90.00
#
_symmetry.space_group_name_H-M   'P 1'
#
loop_
_entity.id
_entity.type
_entity.pdbx_description
1 polymer ?
#
loop_
_entity_poly.entity_id
_entity_poly.type
_entity_poly.pdbx_seq_one_letter_code
_entity_poly.pdbx_strand_id
1 'polypeptide(L)'
;MRALRILLIIAVVLGGIFVAADRIAVNMAESEAADKIKSSQGLSSTPEISIKGFPFLTQVVGKELDEVDVSLAGITATAGGRSVNVTEVKAELRSVRIDSSFSSAVADRADGSARISYADLTKAAPKGATVSYAGADRAAKGQVKVTGPLADLLEGAGISVPEVFKGMLNGRMVTTYSTVALKGGSTVQLKAESLPNLPVGLDDKLRKVVDYDMKIDGMPSSIKLDKVAATDAGLRFSGTGTNVSLAG
;
A
#
# COMPACT_ATOMS: atom_id res chain seq x y z
N MET A 1 54.06 -22.88 16.49
CA MET A 1 52.79 -23.04 17.24
C MET A 1 52.36 -21.80 18.02
N ARG A 2 53.23 -21.16 18.84
CA ARG A 2 52.84 -19.98 19.66
C ARG A 2 52.47 -18.73 18.85
N ALA A 3 53.29 -18.35 17.87
CA ALA A 3 53.01 -17.19 17.01
C ALA A 3 51.73 -17.36 16.18
N LEU A 4 51.50 -18.57 15.64
CA LEU A 4 50.26 -18.90 14.92
C LEU A 4 49.03 -18.77 15.83
N ARG A 5 49.11 -19.26 17.08
CA ARG A 5 48.02 -19.13 18.05
C ARG A 5 47.72 -17.68 18.39
N ILE A 6 48.75 -16.85 18.57
CA ILE A 6 48.59 -15.41 18.85
C ILE A 6 47.94 -14.71 17.65
N LEU A 7 48.40 -14.99 16.42
CA LEU A 7 47.84 -14.42 15.21
C LEU A 7 46.37 -14.82 15.04
N LEU A 8 46.01 -16.08 15.30
CA LEU A 8 44.62 -16.53 15.27
C LEU A 8 43.76 -15.82 16.32
N ILE A 9 44.25 -15.63 17.55
CA ILE A 9 43.52 -14.91 18.59
C ILE A 9 43.29 -13.46 18.17
N ILE A 10 44.31 -12.78 17.67
CA ILE A 10 44.20 -11.41 17.18
C ILE A 10 43.19 -11.33 16.03
N ALA A 11 43.26 -12.25 15.07
CA ALA A 11 42.31 -12.30 13.95
C ALA A 11 40.87 -12.51 14.43
N VAL A 12 40.64 -13.39 15.40
CA VAL A 12 39.31 -13.62 15.99
C VAL A 12 38.82 -12.38 16.75
N VAL A 13 39.67 -11.73 17.54
CA VAL A 13 39.29 -10.52 18.29
C VAL A 13 38.96 -9.37 17.33
N LEU A 14 39.79 -9.13 16.32
CA LEU A 14 39.54 -8.10 15.31
C LEU A 14 38.29 -8.41 14.50
N GLY A 15 38.09 -9.68 14.13
CA GLY A 15 36.87 -10.14 13.48
C GLY A 15 35.64 -9.85 14.34
N GLY A 16 35.68 -10.17 15.63
CA GLY A 16 34.59 -9.89 16.57
C GLY A 16 34.27 -8.39 16.69
N ILE A 17 35.29 -7.54 16.80
CA ILE A 17 35.12 -6.08 16.84
C ILE A 17 34.51 -5.56 15.54
N PHE A 18 34.97 -6.07 14.39
CA PHE A 18 34.43 -5.68 13.08
C PHE A 18 32.95 -6.02 12.96
N VAL A 19 32.53 -7.24 13.35
CA VAL A 19 31.11 -7.62 13.35
C VAL A 19 30.27 -6.72 14.27
N ALA A 20 30.78 -6.39 15.46
CA ALA A 20 30.07 -5.50 16.37
C ALA A 20 29.90 -4.08 15.79
N ALA A 21 30.96 -3.52 15.22
CA ALA A 21 30.91 -2.20 14.58
C ALA A 21 29.95 -2.18 13.38
N ASP A 22 29.97 -3.23 12.56
CA ASP A 22 29.07 -3.39 11.41
C ASP A 22 27.59 -3.39 11.82
N ARG A 23 27.24 -4.12 12.89
CA ARG A 23 25.85 -4.20 13.38
C ARG A 23 25.39 -2.91 14.07
N ILE A 24 26.28 -2.16 14.70
CA ILE A 24 25.95 -0.84 15.25
C ILE A 24 25.70 0.15 14.11
N ALA A 25 26.56 0.14 13.08
CA ALA A 25 26.46 1.06 11.96
C ALA A 25 25.14 0.89 11.17
N VAL A 26 24.71 -0.34 10.92
CA VAL A 26 23.45 -0.59 10.20
C VAL A 26 22.23 -0.10 10.99
N ASN A 27 22.16 -0.37 12.30
CA ASN A 27 21.03 0.08 13.14
C ASN A 27 20.93 1.62 13.20
N MET A 28 22.09 2.30 13.21
CA MET A 28 22.14 3.77 13.15
C MET A 28 21.66 4.28 11.78
N ALA A 29 22.10 3.65 10.69
CA ALA A 29 21.69 4.02 9.34
C ALA A 29 20.19 3.82 9.11
N GLU A 30 19.62 2.71 9.58
CA GLU A 30 18.17 2.43 9.55
C GLU A 30 17.37 3.52 10.28
N SER A 31 17.82 3.92 11.47
CA SER A 31 17.16 4.95 12.28
C SER A 31 17.22 6.32 11.62
N GLU A 32 18.39 6.72 11.13
CA GLU A 32 18.59 8.02 10.45
C GLU A 32 17.76 8.10 9.15
N ALA A 33 17.73 7.01 8.38
CA ALA A 33 16.91 6.94 7.18
C ALA A 33 15.41 7.06 7.52
N ALA A 34 14.97 6.43 8.61
CA ALA A 34 13.58 6.48 9.05
C ALA A 34 13.16 7.90 9.45
N ASP A 35 13.99 8.59 10.23
CA ASP A 35 13.74 9.97 10.66
C ASP A 35 13.76 10.95 9.49
N LYS A 36 14.66 10.74 8.51
CA LYS A 36 14.70 11.54 7.29
C LYS A 36 13.44 11.37 6.45
N ILE A 37 12.98 10.14 6.22
CA ILE A 37 11.72 9.86 5.48
C ILE A 37 10.53 10.47 6.22
N LYS A 38 10.46 10.31 7.54
CA LYS A 38 9.39 10.91 8.36
C LYS A 38 9.32 12.42 8.17
N SER A 39 10.46 13.09 8.24
CA SER A 39 10.56 14.54 8.17
C SER A 39 10.29 15.07 6.75
N SER A 40 10.83 14.41 5.71
CA SER A 40 10.67 14.84 4.32
C SER A 40 9.25 14.61 3.78
N GLN A 41 8.59 13.54 4.22
CA GLN A 41 7.22 13.19 3.81
C GLN A 41 6.15 13.69 4.78
N GLY A 42 6.52 14.37 5.86
CA GLY A 42 5.58 14.90 6.86
C GLY A 42 4.75 13.81 7.54
N LEU A 43 5.34 12.64 7.78
CA LEU A 43 4.63 11.50 8.35
C LEU A 43 4.36 11.70 9.83
N SER A 44 3.17 11.27 10.27
CA SER A 44 2.78 11.30 11.68
C SER A 44 3.52 10.24 12.52
N SER A 45 3.91 9.13 11.89
CA SER A 45 4.64 8.02 12.51
C SER A 45 6.01 7.82 11.85
N THR A 46 6.97 7.30 12.62
CA THR A 46 8.29 6.95 12.09
C THR A 46 8.18 5.65 11.30
N PRO A 47 8.61 5.60 10.03
CA PRO A 47 8.62 4.37 9.25
C PRO A 47 9.65 3.38 9.80
N GLU A 48 9.43 2.09 9.57
CA GLU A 48 10.40 1.05 9.87
C GLU A 48 11.23 0.78 8.62
N ILE A 49 12.56 0.84 8.77
CA ILE A 49 13.51 0.57 7.69
C ILE A 49 14.40 -0.58 8.15
N SER A 50 14.59 -1.57 7.28
CA SER A 50 15.56 -2.63 7.51
C SER A 50 16.49 -2.79 6.33
N ILE A 51 17.78 -2.58 6.57
CA ILE A 51 18.84 -2.76 5.57
C ILE A 51 19.40 -4.17 5.75
N LYS A 52 19.24 -5.01 4.73
CA LYS A 52 19.73 -6.39 4.75
C LYS A 52 21.17 -6.48 4.23
N GLY A 53 21.71 -7.68 4.36
CA GLY A 53 23.07 -8.01 3.92
C GLY A 53 24.12 -7.85 5.03
N PHE A 54 25.21 -8.60 4.85
CA PHE A 54 26.32 -8.65 5.79
C PHE A 54 27.63 -8.90 5.03
N PRO A 55 28.71 -8.13 5.29
CA PRO A 55 28.79 -6.96 6.17
C PRO A 55 28.15 -5.71 5.54
N PHE A 56 27.43 -4.91 6.34
CA PHE A 56 26.85 -3.63 5.90
C PHE A 56 27.92 -2.60 5.50
N LEU A 57 29.02 -2.49 6.26
CA LEU A 57 30.08 -1.53 5.97
C LEU A 57 30.74 -1.78 4.60
N THR A 58 30.82 -3.05 4.19
CA THR A 58 31.32 -3.42 2.85
C THR A 58 30.37 -2.94 1.76
N GLN A 59 29.06 -3.12 1.95
CA GLN A 59 28.02 -2.64 1.04
C GLN A 59 28.05 -1.11 0.89
N VAL A 60 28.19 -0.37 1.99
CA VAL A 60 28.30 1.10 1.98
C VAL A 60 29.52 1.57 1.20
N VAL A 61 30.68 0.93 1.39
CA VAL A 61 31.90 1.25 0.61
C VAL A 61 31.69 0.94 -0.88
N GLY A 62 30.99 -0.16 -1.18
CA GLY A 62 30.57 -0.51 -2.54
C GLY A 62 29.50 0.41 -3.14
N LYS A 63 28.84 1.24 -2.30
CA LYS A 63 27.69 2.08 -2.66
C LYS A 63 26.51 1.28 -3.23
N GLU A 64 26.38 0.05 -2.80
CA GLU A 64 25.34 -0.86 -3.25
C GLU A 64 24.84 -1.64 -2.04
N LEU A 65 23.54 -1.50 -1.75
CA LEU A 65 22.85 -2.27 -0.73
C LEU A 65 22.08 -3.39 -1.41
N ASP A 66 22.22 -4.61 -0.90
CA ASP A 66 21.60 -5.79 -1.50
C ASP A 66 20.06 -5.71 -1.43
N GLU A 67 19.53 -5.36 -0.25
CA GLU A 67 18.10 -5.27 -0.01
C GLU A 67 17.76 -4.28 1.11
N VAL A 68 16.73 -3.46 0.89
CA VAL A 68 16.21 -2.48 1.84
C VAL A 68 14.70 -2.64 1.92
N ASP A 69 14.21 -3.00 3.10
CA ASP A 69 12.79 -3.11 3.40
C ASP A 69 12.32 -1.80 4.04
N VAL A 70 11.20 -1.27 3.56
CA VAL A 70 10.57 -0.07 4.10
C VAL A 70 9.12 -0.41 4.44
N SER A 71 8.69 -0.08 5.65
CA SER A 71 7.33 -0.26 6.14
C SER A 71 6.80 1.04 6.73
N LEU A 72 5.67 1.53 6.21
CA LEU A 72 5.01 2.74 6.64
C LEU A 72 3.57 2.43 7.05
N ALA A 73 3.06 3.13 8.06
CA ALA A 73 1.68 2.99 8.51
C ALA A 73 0.96 4.34 8.52
N GLY A 74 -0.33 4.32 8.18
CA GLY A 74 -1.21 5.47 8.34
C GLY A 74 -0.86 6.67 7.45
N ILE A 75 -0.60 6.43 6.17
CA ILE A 75 -0.36 7.50 5.20
C ILE A 75 -1.66 7.92 4.51
N THR A 76 -1.80 9.20 4.18
CA THR A 76 -2.95 9.69 3.40
C THR A 76 -2.55 9.77 1.93
N ALA A 77 -3.20 8.99 1.08
CA ALA A 77 -3.05 9.06 -0.37
C ALA A 77 -4.25 9.74 -1.01
N THR A 78 -4.10 10.24 -2.24
CA THR A 78 -5.23 10.75 -3.02
C THR A 78 -5.55 9.76 -4.14
N ALA A 79 -6.83 9.39 -4.25
CA ALA A 79 -7.31 8.50 -5.31
C ALA A 79 -8.62 9.05 -5.88
N GLY A 80 -8.63 9.36 -7.18
CA GLY A 80 -9.79 9.97 -7.84
C GLY A 80 -10.27 11.27 -7.17
N GLY A 81 -9.34 12.10 -6.70
CA GLY A 81 -9.62 13.38 -6.04
C GLY A 81 -10.13 13.29 -4.59
N ARG A 82 -10.13 12.10 -3.98
CA ARG A 82 -10.50 11.89 -2.56
C ARG A 82 -9.30 11.41 -1.75
N SER A 83 -9.18 11.90 -0.52
CA SER A 83 -8.20 11.41 0.44
C SER A 83 -8.60 10.01 0.94
N VAL A 84 -7.68 9.07 0.84
CA VAL A 84 -7.82 7.69 1.31
C VAL A 84 -6.67 7.39 2.27
N ASN A 85 -7.01 6.97 3.48
CA ASN A 85 -5.99 6.53 4.44
C ASN A 85 -5.54 5.12 4.05
N VAL A 86 -4.26 5.00 3.71
CA VAL A 86 -3.58 3.73 3.48
C VAL A 86 -3.02 3.28 4.82
N THR A 87 -3.53 2.16 5.31
CA THR A 87 -3.23 1.64 6.64
C THR A 87 -1.78 1.19 6.75
N GLU A 88 -1.25 0.56 5.69
CA GLU A 88 0.09 -0.02 5.67
C GLU A 88 0.63 0.02 4.24
N VAL A 89 1.90 0.40 4.11
CA VAL A 89 2.68 0.33 2.86
C VAL A 89 3.97 -0.38 3.16
N LYS A 90 4.31 -1.36 2.33
CA LYS A 90 5.59 -2.06 2.36
C LYS A 90 6.26 -1.96 1.01
N ALA A 91 7.58 -1.79 1.01
CA ALA A 91 8.41 -1.84 -0.17
C ALA A 91 9.67 -2.65 0.15
N GLU A 92 9.94 -3.65 -0.68
CA GLU A 92 11.20 -4.38 -0.71
C GLU A 92 11.99 -3.86 -1.91
N LEU A 93 13.15 -3.27 -1.64
CA LEU A 93 14.01 -2.67 -2.66
C LEU A 93 15.25 -3.55 -2.80
N ARG A 94 15.56 -4.00 -4.02
CA ARG A 94 16.69 -4.92 -4.29
C ARG A 94 17.72 -4.25 -5.17
N SER A 95 19.00 -4.52 -4.89
CA SER A 95 20.16 -3.94 -5.56
C SER A 95 20.06 -2.42 -5.64
N VAL A 96 20.12 -1.79 -4.47
CA VAL A 96 19.97 -0.35 -4.29
C VAL A 96 21.33 0.31 -4.45
N ARG A 97 21.53 0.98 -5.59
CA ARG A 97 22.76 1.75 -5.86
C ARG A 97 22.61 3.17 -5.34
N ILE A 98 23.54 3.57 -4.49
CA ILE A 98 23.61 4.90 -3.89
C ILE A 98 24.49 5.78 -4.77
N ASP A 99 24.06 7.01 -5.02
CA ASP A 99 24.87 7.95 -5.79
C ASP A 99 26.14 8.38 -5.03
N SER A 100 27.11 8.96 -5.75
CA SER A 100 28.41 9.33 -5.17
C SER A 100 28.35 10.32 -4.00
N SER A 101 27.31 11.15 -3.95
CA SER A 101 27.04 12.17 -2.94
C SER A 101 26.14 11.67 -1.79
N PHE A 102 25.67 10.42 -1.84
CA PHE A 102 24.74 9.84 -0.86
C PHE A 102 23.43 10.65 -0.69
N SER A 103 23.00 11.36 -1.75
CA SER A 103 21.79 12.20 -1.73
C SER A 103 20.60 11.53 -2.41
N SER A 104 20.84 10.48 -3.17
CA SER A 104 19.86 9.73 -3.96
C SER A 104 20.29 8.27 -4.12
N ALA A 105 19.32 7.42 -4.42
CA ALA A 105 19.57 6.03 -4.74
C ALA A 105 18.62 5.52 -5.83
N VAL A 106 19.02 4.44 -6.49
CA VAL A 106 18.19 3.76 -7.49
C VAL A 106 18.14 2.27 -7.14
N ALA A 107 16.94 1.75 -6.94
CA ALA A 107 16.72 0.31 -6.80
C ALA A 107 16.50 -0.33 -8.17
N ASP A 108 17.25 -1.39 -8.48
CA ASP A 108 17.05 -2.12 -9.73
C ASP A 108 15.66 -2.75 -9.78
N ARG A 109 15.20 -3.27 -8.65
CA ARG A 109 13.88 -3.85 -8.48
C ARG A 109 13.22 -3.35 -7.21
N ALA A 110 11.93 -3.09 -7.29
CA ALA A 110 11.09 -2.80 -6.15
C ALA A 110 9.85 -3.69 -6.19
N ASP A 111 9.56 -4.37 -5.09
CA ASP A 111 8.32 -5.12 -4.89
C ASP A 111 7.56 -4.42 -3.75
N GLY A 112 6.37 -3.89 -4.07
CA GLY A 112 5.59 -3.04 -3.18
C GLY A 112 4.22 -3.62 -2.86
N SER A 113 3.72 -3.35 -1.65
CA SER A 113 2.33 -3.61 -1.29
C SER A 113 1.74 -2.49 -0.46
N ALA A 114 0.45 -2.26 -0.63
CA ALA A 114 -0.31 -1.29 0.14
C ALA A 114 -1.62 -1.94 0.63
N ARG A 115 -2.05 -1.61 1.84
CA ARG A 115 -3.30 -2.11 2.41
C ARG A 115 -4.17 -0.96 2.88
N ILE A 116 -5.45 -1.05 2.53
CA ILE A 116 -6.48 -0.11 2.96
C ILE A 116 -7.51 -0.87 3.79
N SER A 117 -7.71 -0.45 5.03
CA SER A 117 -8.69 -1.08 5.92
C SER A 117 -10.12 -0.87 5.43
N TYR A 118 -11.03 -1.78 5.81
CA TYR A 118 -12.45 -1.61 5.51
C TYR A 118 -13.07 -0.36 6.16
N ALA A 119 -12.54 0.06 7.32
CA ALA A 119 -12.96 1.29 7.97
C ALA A 119 -12.59 2.52 7.13
N ASP A 120 -11.38 2.56 6.57
CA ASP A 120 -10.95 3.66 5.71
C ASP A 120 -11.62 3.64 4.34
N LEU A 121 -11.88 2.45 3.77
CA LEU A 121 -12.70 2.32 2.57
C LEU A 121 -14.12 2.84 2.78
N THR A 122 -14.72 2.57 3.95
CA THR A 122 -16.04 3.08 4.33
C THR A 122 -16.04 4.61 4.44
N LYS A 123 -15.00 5.21 5.03
CA LYS A 123 -14.86 6.68 5.09
C LYS A 123 -14.70 7.32 3.71
N ALA A 124 -14.03 6.64 2.79
CA ALA A 124 -13.82 7.11 1.42
C ALA A 124 -15.00 6.80 0.48
N ALA A 125 -15.97 5.98 0.91
CA ALA A 125 -17.12 5.58 0.14
C ALA A 125 -18.22 6.67 0.13
N PRO A 126 -19.13 6.64 -0.86
CA PRO A 126 -20.29 7.53 -0.87
C PRO A 126 -21.13 7.42 0.41
N LYS A 127 -21.86 8.49 0.73
CA LYS A 127 -22.72 8.56 1.92
C LYS A 127 -23.63 7.32 2.01
N GLY A 128 -23.71 6.73 3.21
CA GLY A 128 -24.53 5.56 3.48
C GLY A 128 -23.89 4.20 3.15
N ALA A 129 -22.77 4.17 2.42
CA ALA A 129 -22.09 2.92 2.07
C ALA A 129 -21.10 2.48 3.16
N THR A 130 -21.28 1.27 3.68
CA THR A 130 -20.33 0.58 4.56
C THR A 130 -19.66 -0.55 3.79
N VAL A 131 -18.33 -0.52 3.68
CA VAL A 131 -17.53 -1.54 3.01
C VAL A 131 -16.96 -2.50 4.06
N SER A 132 -17.08 -3.80 3.83
CA SER A 132 -16.66 -4.84 4.77
C SER A 132 -16.24 -6.13 4.06
N TYR A 133 -15.67 -7.06 4.83
CA TYR A 133 -15.26 -8.37 4.32
C TYR A 133 -16.45 -9.18 3.79
N ALA A 134 -16.28 -9.78 2.61
CA ALA A 134 -17.32 -10.56 1.93
C ALA A 134 -17.35 -12.06 2.31
N GLY A 135 -16.44 -12.50 3.18
CA GLY A 135 -16.18 -13.91 3.46
C GLY A 135 -15.15 -14.51 2.51
N ALA A 136 -14.53 -15.63 2.89
CA ALA A 136 -13.40 -16.23 2.19
C ALA A 136 -13.70 -16.56 0.72
N ASP A 137 -14.84 -17.19 0.44
CA ASP A 137 -15.19 -17.63 -0.91
C ASP A 137 -15.39 -16.47 -1.90
N ARG A 138 -15.93 -15.35 -1.41
CA ARG A 138 -16.16 -14.14 -2.23
C ARG A 138 -14.91 -13.28 -2.31
N ALA A 139 -14.15 -13.19 -1.22
CA ALA A 139 -12.87 -12.48 -1.22
C ALA A 139 -11.85 -13.15 -2.18
N ALA A 140 -11.88 -14.48 -2.31
CA ALA A 140 -11.10 -15.22 -3.30
C ALA A 140 -11.45 -14.85 -4.75
N LYS A 141 -12.68 -14.35 -4.99
CA LYS A 141 -13.13 -13.79 -6.26
C LYS A 141 -12.88 -12.28 -6.39
N GLY A 142 -12.15 -11.68 -5.45
CA GLY A 142 -11.86 -10.25 -5.42
C GLY A 142 -13.03 -9.38 -4.95
N GLN A 143 -14.00 -9.93 -4.22
CA GLN A 143 -15.21 -9.21 -3.85
C GLN A 143 -15.17 -8.62 -2.44
N VAL A 144 -15.79 -7.45 -2.30
CA VAL A 144 -16.07 -6.78 -1.02
C VAL A 144 -17.56 -6.66 -0.80
N LYS A 145 -18.00 -6.71 0.46
CA LYS A 145 -19.39 -6.54 0.83
C LYS A 145 -19.66 -5.06 1.09
N VAL A 146 -20.63 -4.51 0.39
CA VAL A 146 -21.12 -3.14 0.61
C VAL A 146 -22.52 -3.24 1.22
N THR A 147 -22.76 -2.53 2.30
CA THR A 147 -24.05 -2.51 2.99
C THR A 147 -24.44 -1.09 3.35
N GLY A 148 -25.72 -0.75 3.27
CA GLY A 148 -26.20 0.58 3.63
C GLY A 148 -27.71 0.72 3.52
N PRO A 149 -28.28 1.80 4.10
CA PRO A 149 -29.66 2.18 3.84
C PRO A 149 -29.85 2.50 2.36
N LEU A 150 -30.88 1.92 1.73
CA LEU A 150 -31.09 2.06 0.29
C LEU A 150 -31.24 3.52 -0.14
N ALA A 151 -31.95 4.34 0.65
CA ALA A 151 -32.09 5.76 0.35
C ALA A 151 -30.74 6.49 0.33
N ASP A 152 -29.88 6.24 1.32
CA ASP A 152 -28.57 6.89 1.40
C ASP A 152 -27.62 6.41 0.30
N LEU A 153 -27.64 5.11 -0.03
CA LEU A 153 -26.83 4.56 -1.13
C LEU A 153 -27.20 5.20 -2.48
N LEU A 154 -28.50 5.39 -2.74
CA LEU A 154 -28.97 6.03 -3.97
C LEU A 154 -28.55 7.52 -4.01
N GLU A 155 -28.72 8.24 -2.90
CA GLU A 155 -28.27 9.63 -2.81
C GLU A 155 -26.75 9.77 -2.97
N GLY A 156 -25.98 8.90 -2.32
CA GLY A 156 -24.53 8.84 -2.44
C GLY A 156 -24.09 8.51 -3.86
N ALA A 157 -24.90 7.77 -4.61
CA ALA A 157 -24.71 7.52 -6.03
C ALA A 157 -25.14 8.69 -6.94
N GLY A 158 -25.57 9.83 -6.38
CA GLY A 158 -26.04 11.00 -7.14
C GLY A 158 -27.47 10.86 -7.68
N ILE A 159 -28.24 9.90 -7.18
CA ILE A 159 -29.63 9.67 -7.57
C ILE A 159 -30.52 10.38 -6.56
N SER A 160 -31.23 11.42 -7.00
CA SER A 160 -32.15 12.15 -6.14
C SER A 160 -33.36 11.26 -5.80
N VAL A 161 -33.56 11.01 -4.51
CA VAL A 161 -34.71 10.26 -3.99
C VAL A 161 -35.76 11.27 -3.50
N PRO A 162 -36.94 11.37 -4.14
CA PRO A 162 -38.00 12.27 -3.66
C PRO A 162 -38.48 11.90 -2.26
N GLU A 163 -38.90 12.88 -1.45
CA GLU A 163 -39.29 12.66 -0.04
C GLU A 163 -40.39 11.60 0.13
N VAL A 164 -41.35 11.54 -0.79
CA VAL A 164 -42.43 10.54 -0.80
C VAL A 164 -41.86 9.11 -0.85
N PHE A 165 -40.77 8.91 -1.61
CA PHE A 165 -40.09 7.62 -1.68
C PHE A 165 -39.14 7.38 -0.49
N LYS A 166 -38.56 8.44 0.11
CA LYS A 166 -37.71 8.28 1.31
C LYS A 166 -38.46 7.61 2.45
N GLY A 167 -39.72 8.00 2.69
CA GLY A 167 -40.58 7.36 3.69
C GLY A 167 -40.78 5.86 3.43
N MET A 168 -40.91 5.45 2.16
CA MET A 168 -41.08 4.04 1.78
C MET A 168 -39.78 3.21 1.84
N LEU A 169 -38.63 3.86 1.68
CA LEU A 169 -37.31 3.23 1.71
C LEU A 169 -36.67 3.26 3.10
N ASN A 170 -37.27 3.99 4.04
CA ASN A 170 -36.72 4.15 5.38
C ASN A 170 -36.63 2.79 6.09
N GLY A 171 -35.46 2.50 6.67
CA GLY A 171 -35.16 1.21 7.31
C GLY A 171 -34.84 0.05 6.36
N ARG A 172 -34.89 0.22 5.03
CA ARG A 172 -34.48 -0.82 4.08
C ARG A 172 -32.96 -0.85 3.94
N MET A 173 -32.34 -1.87 4.52
CA MET A 173 -30.92 -2.15 4.32
C MET A 173 -30.72 -2.97 3.05
N VAL A 174 -29.70 -2.61 2.27
CA VAL A 174 -29.28 -3.39 1.10
C VAL A 174 -27.86 -3.86 1.31
N THR A 175 -27.62 -5.11 0.94
CA THR A 175 -26.29 -5.71 0.90
C THR A 175 -26.01 -6.10 -0.55
N THR A 176 -24.88 -5.63 -1.07
CA THR A 176 -24.37 -5.99 -2.40
C THR A 176 -22.90 -6.40 -2.31
N TYR A 177 -22.43 -7.11 -3.33
CA TYR A 177 -21.05 -7.53 -3.46
C TYR A 177 -20.43 -6.88 -4.69
N SER A 178 -19.31 -6.19 -4.48
CA SER A 178 -18.57 -5.49 -5.53
C SER A 178 -17.26 -6.19 -5.78
N THR A 179 -17.00 -6.55 -7.04
CA THR A 179 -15.72 -7.10 -7.48
C THR A 179 -14.72 -5.97 -7.71
N VAL A 180 -13.52 -6.12 -7.17
CA VAL A 180 -12.41 -5.18 -7.38
C VAL A 180 -11.42 -5.80 -8.35
N ALA A 181 -11.14 -5.12 -9.46
CA ALA A 181 -10.20 -5.55 -10.49
C ALA A 181 -9.19 -4.44 -10.80
N LEU A 182 -8.01 -4.81 -11.31
CA LEU A 182 -7.05 -3.85 -11.84
C LEU A 182 -7.18 -3.75 -13.36
N LYS A 183 -7.05 -2.53 -13.88
CA LYS A 183 -7.01 -2.23 -15.30
C LYS A 183 -5.77 -1.42 -15.62
N GLY A 184 -4.93 -1.91 -16.52
CA GLY A 184 -3.78 -1.17 -17.05
C GLY A 184 -2.69 -0.80 -16.03
N GLY A 185 -2.52 -1.58 -14.96
CA GLY A 185 -1.39 -1.46 -14.03
C GLY A 185 -1.38 -0.21 -13.13
N SER A 186 -2.39 0.66 -13.19
CA SER A 186 -2.46 1.87 -12.38
C SER A 186 -3.89 2.34 -12.05
N THR A 187 -4.90 1.65 -12.60
CA THR A 187 -6.31 1.98 -12.40
C THR A 187 -7.00 0.84 -11.68
N VAL A 188 -7.67 1.15 -10.57
CA VAL A 188 -8.52 0.22 -9.84
C VAL A 188 -9.93 0.36 -10.42
N GLN A 189 -10.45 -0.73 -10.98
CA GLN A 189 -11.80 -0.82 -11.52
C GLN A 189 -12.68 -1.59 -10.53
N LEU A 190 -13.70 -0.93 -10.00
CA LEU A 190 -14.76 -1.62 -9.25
C LEU A 190 -15.89 -2.00 -10.22
N LYS A 191 -16.38 -3.23 -10.16
CA LYS A 191 -17.54 -3.72 -10.91
C LYS A 191 -18.50 -4.45 -9.98
N ALA A 192 -19.76 -4.03 -9.90
CA ALA A 192 -20.75 -4.79 -9.14
C ALA A 192 -21.26 -6.00 -9.95
N GLU A 193 -21.38 -7.15 -9.29
CA GLU A 193 -21.81 -8.40 -9.94
C GLU A 193 -23.34 -8.47 -10.13
N SER A 194 -24.11 -7.78 -9.29
CA SER A 194 -25.57 -7.78 -9.41
C SER A 194 -26.14 -6.44 -8.96
N LEU A 195 -26.80 -5.76 -9.90
CA LEU A 195 -27.67 -4.63 -9.61
C LEU A 195 -29.09 -5.19 -9.35
N PRO A 196 -29.84 -4.69 -8.36
CA PRO A 196 -31.26 -5.01 -8.23
C PRO A 196 -31.98 -4.69 -9.55
N ASN A 197 -33.03 -5.43 -9.89
CA ASN A 197 -33.88 -5.07 -11.04
C ASN A 197 -34.49 -3.68 -10.78
N LEU A 198 -33.92 -2.68 -11.45
CA LEU A 198 -34.37 -1.30 -11.37
C LEU A 198 -35.37 -1.02 -12.50
N PRO A 199 -36.20 0.02 -12.36
CA PRO A 199 -37.04 0.48 -13.46
C PRO A 199 -36.21 0.86 -14.69
N VAL A 200 -36.71 0.51 -15.87
CA VAL A 200 -36.07 0.79 -17.18
C VAL A 200 -35.60 2.25 -17.29
N GLY A 201 -34.29 2.43 -17.51
CA GLY A 201 -33.64 3.73 -17.71
C GLY A 201 -32.73 4.21 -16.56
N LEU A 202 -32.76 3.54 -15.40
CA LEU A 202 -31.81 3.80 -14.29
C LEU A 202 -30.54 2.93 -14.35
N ASP A 203 -30.59 1.83 -15.11
CA ASP A 203 -29.54 0.81 -15.16
C ASP A 203 -28.20 1.37 -15.70
N ASP A 204 -28.25 2.15 -16.77
CA ASP A 204 -27.06 2.75 -17.41
C ASP A 204 -26.43 3.86 -16.57
N LYS A 205 -27.24 4.56 -15.75
CA LYS A 205 -26.75 5.61 -14.85
C LYS A 205 -26.15 5.01 -13.58
N LEU A 206 -26.78 3.98 -13.00
CA LEU A 206 -26.17 3.22 -11.90
C LEU A 206 -24.88 2.55 -12.35
N ARG A 207 -24.83 1.97 -13.55
CA ARG A 207 -23.62 1.33 -14.08
C ARG A 207 -22.45 2.31 -14.16
N LYS A 208 -22.66 3.58 -14.57
CA LYS A 208 -21.60 4.62 -14.58
C LYS A 208 -21.12 5.09 -13.20
N VAL A 209 -21.95 4.93 -12.16
CA VAL A 209 -21.60 5.30 -10.79
C VAL A 209 -20.89 4.15 -10.07
N VAL A 210 -21.25 2.91 -10.42
CA VAL A 210 -20.74 1.69 -9.80
C VAL A 210 -19.47 1.20 -10.51
N ASP A 211 -19.38 1.37 -11.83
CA ASP A 211 -18.17 1.14 -12.62
C ASP A 211 -17.26 2.38 -12.52
N TYR A 212 -16.60 2.53 -11.38
CA TYR A 212 -15.68 3.64 -11.12
C TYR A 212 -14.24 3.19 -11.40
N ASP A 213 -13.62 3.81 -12.40
CA ASP A 213 -12.19 3.69 -12.68
C ASP A 213 -11.45 4.72 -11.79
N MET A 214 -10.84 4.26 -10.70
CA MET A 214 -10.06 5.11 -9.80
C MET A 214 -8.58 5.04 -10.16
N LYS A 215 -8.05 6.16 -10.68
CA LYS A 215 -6.62 6.32 -10.85
C LYS A 215 -5.98 6.64 -9.49
N ILE A 216 -4.88 5.95 -9.19
CA ILE A 216 -4.08 6.23 -8.00
C ILE A 216 -3.07 7.32 -8.36
N ASP A 217 -3.16 8.46 -7.68
CA ASP A 217 -2.25 9.58 -7.88
C ASP A 217 -0.99 9.41 -7.00
N GLY A 218 0.15 9.92 -7.45
CA GLY A 218 1.40 9.91 -6.67
C GLY A 218 2.24 8.61 -6.77
N MET A 219 1.85 7.63 -7.58
CA MET A 219 2.73 6.48 -7.85
C MET A 219 3.88 6.87 -8.81
N PRO A 220 5.13 6.46 -8.53
CA PRO A 220 6.23 6.57 -9.47
C PRO A 220 5.89 5.89 -10.80
N SER A 221 6.26 6.51 -11.93
CA SER A 221 5.98 5.98 -13.27
C SER A 221 6.64 4.63 -13.56
N SER A 222 7.66 4.26 -12.79
CA SER A 222 8.38 2.97 -12.85
C SER A 222 7.68 1.84 -12.11
N ILE A 223 6.62 2.11 -11.31
CA ILE A 223 5.88 1.12 -10.54
C ILE A 223 4.56 0.79 -11.24
N LYS A 224 4.27 -0.50 -11.38
CA LYS A 224 3.00 -1.03 -11.90
C LYS A 224 2.32 -1.86 -10.85
N LEU A 225 1.01 -1.68 -10.68
CA LEU A 225 0.18 -2.56 -9.86
C LEU A 225 -0.09 -3.86 -10.61
N ASP A 226 0.24 -4.97 -9.99
CA ASP A 226 0.09 -6.31 -10.56
C ASP A 226 -1.18 -6.98 -10.06
N LYS A 227 -1.56 -6.74 -8.79
CA LYS A 227 -2.67 -7.45 -8.16
C LYS A 227 -3.42 -6.60 -7.12
N VAL A 228 -4.72 -6.86 -7.04
CA VAL A 228 -5.57 -6.46 -5.91
C VAL A 228 -6.24 -7.70 -5.35
N ALA A 229 -6.23 -7.82 -4.02
CA ALA A 229 -6.86 -8.91 -3.30
C ALA A 229 -7.69 -8.37 -2.14
N ALA A 230 -8.90 -8.88 -1.98
CA ALA A 230 -9.68 -8.70 -0.77
C ALA A 230 -9.19 -9.69 0.30
N THR A 231 -8.85 -9.17 1.47
CA THR A 231 -8.42 -9.92 2.65
C THR A 231 -9.37 -9.65 3.81
N ASP A 232 -9.32 -10.45 4.86
CA ASP A 232 -10.05 -10.20 6.11
C ASP A 232 -9.76 -8.81 6.71
N ALA A 233 -8.52 -8.32 6.56
CA ALA A 233 -8.04 -7.05 7.10
C ALA A 233 -8.26 -5.83 6.17
N GLY A 234 -8.84 -6.00 4.97
CA GLY A 234 -9.04 -4.93 3.99
C GLY A 234 -8.65 -5.30 2.56
N LEU A 235 -8.47 -4.29 1.71
CA LEU A 235 -7.97 -4.47 0.35
C LEU A 235 -6.44 -4.35 0.33
N ARG A 236 -5.77 -5.37 -0.22
CA ARG A 236 -4.32 -5.36 -0.46
C ARG A 236 -4.04 -5.16 -1.94
N PHE A 237 -3.22 -4.17 -2.24
CA PHE A 237 -2.67 -3.84 -3.55
C PHE A 237 -1.21 -4.29 -3.55
N SER A 238 -0.74 -4.90 -4.64
CA SER A 238 0.67 -5.20 -4.82
C SER A 238 1.12 -4.80 -6.22
N GLY A 239 2.38 -4.37 -6.33
CA GLY A 239 2.96 -3.93 -7.57
C GLY A 239 4.46 -4.07 -7.59
N THR A 240 5.03 -4.04 -8.79
CA THR A 240 6.45 -4.18 -9.02
C THR A 240 6.97 -3.07 -9.90
N GLY A 241 8.24 -2.71 -9.69
CA GLY A 241 8.92 -1.68 -10.45
C GLY A 241 10.37 -2.04 -10.73
N THR A 242 10.92 -1.41 -11.76
CA THR A 242 12.32 -1.56 -12.15
C THR A 242 12.97 -0.19 -12.31
N ASN A 243 14.23 -0.04 -11.90
CA ASN A 243 14.95 1.23 -11.89
C ASN A 243 14.15 2.33 -11.15
N VAL A 244 13.76 2.01 -9.92
CA VAL A 244 12.96 2.92 -9.09
C VAL A 244 13.89 3.93 -8.44
N SER A 245 13.69 5.21 -8.78
CA SER A 245 14.42 6.32 -8.18
C SER A 245 13.90 6.58 -6.77
N LEU A 246 14.83 6.58 -5.81
CA LEU A 246 14.61 6.92 -4.42
C LEU A 246 15.22 8.32 -4.24
N ALA A 247 14.38 9.35 -4.41
CA ALA A 247 14.80 10.74 -4.20
C ALA A 247 14.90 11.02 -2.70
N GLY A 248 15.99 11.69 -2.29
CA GLY A 248 16.28 12.09 -0.92
C GLY A 248 15.70 13.43 -0.51
#